data_AF-A0A6P6TM78-F1
#
_entry.id   AF-A0A6P6TM78-F1
#
_cell.length_a   1.000
_cell.length_b   1.000
_cell.length_c   1.000
_cell.angle_alpha   90.00
_cell.angle_beta   90.00
_cell.angle_gamma   90.00
#
_symmetry.space_group_name_H-M   'P 1'
#
loop_
_entity.id
_entity.type
_entity.pdbx_description
1 polymer ?
#
loop_
_entity_poly.entity_id
_entity_poly.type
_entity_poly.pdbx_seq_one_letter_code
_entity_poly.pdbx_strand_id
1 'polypeptide(L)'
;MAMAFRFPYRPFISDMKLDAGGIYNTTGKGPRSTGELLSQILTASCIQSTCKNRKPLGRVGRILSFQGSSKHVQTACRISFPRATLESKEKASSSLRKKMIIPDSDPPSVQDVNILYQFFDRSSNLVVLTGAGISTECGIPDYRSPNGAYSTGFKPITHQEFMRSIRARRRYWARSYAGWRKFTAAQPGAAHISLASLEKAGRINFMVTQNVDRLHHRAGSNPLELHGTVYNVNCTNCGFSLSRSVFQDQVKAHNKKWAAAIESLDYDSVSDKSFGMKIRPDGDVEIDEKFWEEEFHIPSCQRCDGILKPDVVFFGDNVPKDRADTAMEAAKRCDAFLVLGSSLMTMSAFRLIR
;
A
#
# COMPACT_ATOMS: atom_id res chain seq x y z
N MET A 1 -0.14 20.46 11.85
CA MET A 1 -1.21 19.70 12.56
C MET A 1 -1.21 18.27 12.03
N ALA A 2 -0.95 17.25 12.85
CA ALA A 2 -0.87 15.86 12.37
C ALA A 2 -2.26 15.21 12.37
N MET A 3 -2.68 14.66 11.22
CA MET A 3 -3.95 13.94 11.10
C MET A 3 -3.71 12.46 10.74
N ALA A 4 -3.91 11.59 11.71
CA ALA A 4 -3.87 10.14 11.55
C ALA A 4 -5.30 9.59 11.59
N PHE A 5 -5.80 9.12 10.45
CA PHE A 5 -7.07 8.40 10.39
C PHE A 5 -6.90 7.00 11.02
N ARG A 6 -7.21 6.90 12.31
CA ARG A 6 -7.17 5.66 13.07
C ARG A 6 -8.59 5.10 13.20
N PHE A 7 -8.97 4.20 12.30
CA PHE A 7 -10.19 3.43 12.45
C PHE A 7 -10.15 2.64 13.78
N PRO A 8 -11.22 2.64 14.59
CA PRO A 8 -11.15 2.21 15.98
C PRO A 8 -11.18 0.68 16.10
N TYR A 9 -10.01 0.05 16.14
CA TYR A 9 -9.86 -1.28 16.72
C TYR A 9 -9.43 -1.12 18.19
N ARG A 10 -10.27 -1.56 19.14
CA ARG A 10 -9.95 -1.59 20.57
C ARG A 10 -8.97 -2.73 20.87
N PRO A 11 -7.77 -2.48 21.41
CA PRO A 11 -7.02 -3.49 22.14
C PRO A 11 -7.65 -3.66 23.52
N PHE A 12 -7.80 -4.90 23.98
CA PHE A 12 -8.04 -5.19 25.40
C PHE A 12 -6.81 -4.79 26.22
N ILE A 13 -6.90 -3.70 26.98
CA ILE A 13 -6.07 -3.43 28.16
C ILE A 13 -6.97 -2.87 29.26
N SER A 14 -6.83 -3.41 30.47
CA SER A 14 -7.65 -3.13 31.65
C SER A 14 -7.38 -1.75 32.28
N ASP A 15 -8.46 -1.13 32.74
CA ASP A 15 -8.59 -0.17 33.84
C ASP A 15 -7.36 0.65 34.29
N MET A 16 -7.44 1.96 34.05
CA MET A 16 -6.90 2.95 34.98
C MET A 16 -7.84 4.15 35.05
N LYS A 17 -8.42 4.40 36.23
CA LYS A 17 -9.36 5.51 36.48
C LYS A 17 -8.63 6.84 36.60
N LEU A 18 -9.22 7.90 36.04
CA LEU A 18 -9.06 9.27 36.54
C LEU A 18 -10.40 10.00 36.44
N ASP A 19 -10.90 10.46 37.59
CA ASP A 19 -12.09 11.31 37.71
C ASP A 19 -11.74 12.79 37.50
N ALA A 20 -12.62 13.53 36.83
CA ALA A 20 -12.79 14.97 37.03
C ALA A 20 -14.18 15.40 36.50
N GLY A 21 -15.05 15.89 37.39
CA GLY A 21 -16.37 16.40 37.03
C GLY A 21 -16.40 17.92 36.78
N GLY A 22 -17.46 18.41 36.14
CA GLY A 22 -17.72 19.84 35.94
C GLY A 22 -18.99 20.06 35.11
N ILE A 23 -19.98 20.72 35.70
CA ILE A 23 -21.33 20.94 35.14
C ILE A 23 -21.48 22.42 34.73
N TYR A 24 -22.29 22.74 33.71
CA TYR A 24 -23.42 23.70 33.74
C TYR A 24 -24.01 24.05 32.34
N ASN A 25 -25.30 24.38 32.33
CA ASN A 25 -26.18 24.67 31.18
C ASN A 25 -25.97 26.11 30.62
N THR A 26 -26.54 26.61 29.51
CA THR A 26 -27.98 26.67 29.14
C THR A 26 -28.32 27.02 27.66
N THR A 27 -29.39 26.37 27.16
CA THR A 27 -30.50 26.85 26.27
C THR A 27 -30.31 27.74 25.03
N GLY A 28 -30.88 27.30 23.89
CA GLY A 28 -31.36 28.12 22.76
C GLY A 28 -32.22 27.31 21.76
N LYS A 29 -33.37 27.82 21.28
CA LYS A 29 -34.39 27.06 20.52
C LYS A 29 -34.54 27.47 19.03
N GLY A 30 -34.47 26.49 18.12
CA GLY A 30 -35.30 26.35 16.89
C GLY A 30 -35.22 27.40 15.75
N PRO A 31 -35.89 27.19 14.59
CA PRO A 31 -36.91 26.16 14.28
C PRO A 31 -36.59 25.20 13.10
N ARG A 32 -37.59 24.38 12.74
CA ARG A 32 -37.64 23.24 11.76
C ARG A 32 -37.71 23.73 10.29
N SER A 33 -37.67 22.97 9.19
CA SER A 33 -37.78 21.52 8.84
C SER A 33 -37.07 21.31 7.47
N THR A 34 -37.00 20.18 6.74
CA THR A 34 -37.62 18.83 6.70
C THR A 34 -36.50 17.74 6.75
N GLY A 35 -36.60 16.42 6.48
CA GLY A 35 -37.64 15.49 5.99
C GLY A 35 -37.19 14.70 4.73
N GLU A 36 -36.27 13.75 4.94
CA GLU A 36 -36.18 12.36 4.42
C GLU A 36 -36.53 11.98 2.95
N LEU A 37 -35.66 11.19 2.27
CA LEU A 37 -35.88 9.74 1.97
C LEU A 37 -34.70 9.03 1.23
N LEU A 38 -34.26 7.86 1.76
CA LEU A 38 -33.69 6.60 1.18
C LEU A 38 -32.81 6.61 -0.13
N SER A 39 -31.58 6.04 -0.19
CA SER A 39 -31.17 4.59 -0.34
C SER A 39 -31.32 3.99 -1.78
N GLN A 40 -30.48 3.10 -2.39
CA GLN A 40 -29.37 2.21 -1.96
C GLN A 40 -28.48 1.66 -3.16
N ILE A 41 -27.22 1.26 -2.87
CA ILE A 41 -26.40 0.09 -3.40
C ILE A 41 -26.00 -0.13 -4.91
N LEU A 42 -24.67 -0.06 -5.17
CA LEU A 42 -23.68 -0.88 -5.96
C LEU A 42 -23.77 -1.35 -7.46
N THR A 43 -22.55 -1.39 -8.07
CA THR A 43 -21.91 -2.33 -9.06
C THR A 43 -21.86 -2.14 -10.61
N ALA A 44 -20.64 -1.83 -11.10
CA ALA A 44 -19.82 -2.45 -12.19
C ALA A 44 -20.21 -2.54 -13.72
N SER A 45 -19.60 -1.63 -14.51
CA SER A 45 -18.80 -1.79 -15.79
C SER A 45 -19.26 -2.50 -17.10
N CYS A 46 -18.79 -1.93 -18.23
CA CYS A 46 -18.78 -2.40 -19.65
C CYS A 46 -20.08 -2.11 -20.47
N ILE A 47 -20.20 -2.13 -21.83
CA ILE A 47 -19.40 -2.59 -23.00
C ILE A 47 -19.20 -1.45 -24.09
N GLN A 48 -18.57 -1.75 -25.23
CA GLN A 48 -18.20 -0.92 -26.41
C GLN A 48 -19.34 -0.43 -27.36
N SER A 49 -19.02 0.65 -28.10
CA SER A 49 -19.34 0.98 -29.52
C SER A 49 -20.75 1.07 -30.13
N THR A 50 -20.95 2.15 -30.91
CA THR A 50 -22.05 2.43 -31.88
C THR A 50 -23.46 2.66 -31.28
N CYS A 51 -24.40 3.43 -31.87
CA CYS A 51 -24.41 4.21 -33.11
C CYS A 51 -25.10 5.60 -32.90
N LYS A 52 -25.40 6.32 -33.99
CA LYS A 52 -25.62 7.78 -34.06
C LYS A 52 -27.02 8.29 -33.63
N ASN A 53 -27.04 9.60 -33.32
CA ASN A 53 -28.14 10.57 -33.45
C ASN A 53 -29.38 10.50 -32.52
N ARG A 54 -29.41 11.43 -31.55
CA ARG A 54 -30.44 12.50 -31.43
C ARG A 54 -29.93 13.65 -30.52
N LYS A 55 -30.14 14.90 -30.91
CA LYS A 55 -29.98 16.11 -30.08
C LYS A 55 -31.36 16.50 -29.47
N PRO A 56 -31.47 17.57 -28.65
CA PRO A 56 -31.09 17.61 -27.24
C PRO A 56 -32.29 18.01 -26.36
N LEU A 57 -32.16 18.03 -25.02
CA LEU A 57 -32.66 19.09 -24.12
C LEU A 57 -32.26 18.77 -22.65
N GLY A 58 -32.14 19.78 -21.79
CA GLY A 58 -32.13 19.60 -20.32
C GLY A 58 -30.86 19.02 -19.67
N ARG A 59 -29.70 19.68 -19.82
CA ARG A 59 -28.53 19.40 -18.95
C ARG A 59 -28.48 20.36 -17.75
N VAL A 60 -28.68 19.85 -16.54
CA VAL A 60 -28.17 20.50 -15.32
C VAL A 60 -26.82 19.87 -14.98
N GLY A 61 -25.73 20.52 -15.41
CA GLY A 61 -24.38 20.16 -15.01
C GLY A 61 -23.80 21.25 -14.12
N ARG A 62 -23.35 20.90 -12.90
CA ARG A 62 -22.51 21.83 -12.12
C ARG A 62 -21.09 21.79 -12.69
N ILE A 63 -20.66 22.91 -13.26
CA ILE A 63 -19.26 23.18 -13.57
C ILE A 63 -18.66 23.81 -12.30
N LEU A 64 -17.53 23.28 -11.84
CA LEU A 64 -16.75 23.88 -10.76
C LEU A 64 -15.41 24.34 -11.34
N SER A 65 -15.16 25.65 -11.25
CA SER A 65 -13.93 26.30 -11.69
C SER A 65 -13.08 26.65 -10.48
N PHE A 66 -11.84 26.16 -10.42
CA PHE A 66 -10.83 26.65 -9.49
C PHE A 66 -10.15 27.90 -10.08
N GLN A 67 -10.13 29.00 -9.34
CA GLN A 67 -9.27 30.14 -9.63
C GLN A 67 -7.92 29.95 -8.92
N GLY A 68 -6.88 29.70 -9.73
CA GLY A 68 -5.48 29.79 -9.35
C GLY A 68 -4.72 30.37 -10.53
N SER A 69 -3.87 31.37 -10.30
CA SER A 69 -3.16 32.06 -11.38
C SER A 69 -2.18 31.13 -12.11
N SER A 70 -2.12 31.31 -13.43
CA SER A 70 -1.14 30.75 -14.36
C SER A 70 -1.28 29.27 -14.74
N LYS A 71 -1.80 29.05 -15.96
CA LYS A 71 -1.96 27.79 -16.72
C LYS A 71 -3.12 26.88 -16.28
N HIS A 72 -4.27 27.11 -16.89
CA HIS A 72 -5.46 26.25 -16.75
C HIS A 72 -5.22 24.85 -17.35
N VAL A 73 -5.30 23.82 -16.51
CA VAL A 73 -5.50 22.44 -16.95
C VAL A 73 -6.92 22.03 -16.54
N GLN A 74 -7.87 22.03 -17.48
CA GLN A 74 -9.22 21.55 -17.24
C GLN A 74 -9.27 20.02 -17.26
N THR A 75 -9.11 19.40 -16.09
CA THR A 75 -9.32 17.95 -15.93
C THR A 75 -10.79 17.65 -15.65
N ALA A 76 -11.59 17.44 -16.70
CA ALA A 76 -13.00 17.10 -16.57
C ALA A 76 -13.21 15.58 -16.42
N CYS A 77 -13.29 15.08 -15.17
CA CYS A 77 -13.75 13.71 -14.91
C CYS A 77 -15.28 13.64 -15.00
N ARG A 78 -15.82 12.82 -15.92
CA ARG A 78 -17.26 12.52 -15.98
C ARG A 78 -17.55 11.22 -15.24
N ILE A 79 -18.25 11.32 -14.10
CA ILE A 79 -18.81 10.17 -13.40
C ILE A 79 -20.29 10.07 -13.78
N SER A 80 -20.71 8.89 -14.24
CA SER A 80 -22.09 8.60 -14.66
C SER A 80 -22.62 7.38 -13.92
N PHE A 81 -23.80 7.51 -13.30
CA PHE A 81 -24.46 6.46 -12.54
C PHE A 81 -25.48 5.72 -13.44
N PRO A 82 -25.45 4.37 -13.52
CA PRO A 82 -26.49 3.61 -14.21
C PRO A 82 -27.80 3.59 -13.42
N ARG A 83 -28.93 3.66 -14.13
CA ARG A 83 -30.27 3.43 -13.56
C ARG A 83 -30.60 1.93 -13.66
N ALA A 84 -30.91 1.30 -12.54
CA ALA A 84 -31.26 -0.12 -12.52
C ALA A 84 -32.64 -0.41 -13.15
N THR A 85 -32.70 -1.47 -13.95
CA THR A 85 -33.92 -2.22 -14.31
C THR A 85 -33.73 -3.67 -13.87
N LEU A 86 -34.82 -4.31 -13.46
CA LEU A 86 -34.79 -5.61 -12.80
C LEU A 86 -34.45 -6.77 -13.77
N GLU A 87 -33.91 -7.85 -13.19
CA GLU A 87 -33.75 -9.21 -13.74
C GLU A 87 -32.65 -9.50 -14.78
N SER A 88 -31.57 -10.14 -14.31
CA SER A 88 -31.23 -11.52 -14.70
C SER A 88 -30.11 -12.08 -13.81
N LYS A 89 -30.08 -13.41 -13.61
CA LYS A 89 -29.10 -14.10 -12.73
C LYS A 89 -27.82 -14.44 -13.50
N GLU A 90 -26.76 -13.66 -13.35
CA GLU A 90 -25.40 -14.09 -13.73
C GLU A 90 -24.54 -14.46 -12.51
N LYS A 91 -23.65 -15.44 -12.69
CA LYS A 91 -22.89 -16.07 -11.60
C LYS A 91 -21.81 -15.14 -11.05
N ALA A 92 -21.89 -14.82 -9.76
CA ALA A 92 -20.88 -14.06 -9.04
C ALA A 92 -19.60 -14.88 -8.78
N SER A 93 -18.64 -14.87 -9.72
CA SER A 93 -17.34 -15.55 -9.56
C SER A 93 -16.15 -14.64 -9.89
N SER A 94 -15.88 -13.65 -9.04
CA SER A 94 -14.57 -12.94 -8.96
C SER A 94 -14.43 -12.08 -7.70
N SER A 95 -15.52 -11.48 -7.22
CA SER A 95 -15.49 -10.42 -6.19
C SER A 95 -15.18 -10.87 -4.75
N LEU A 96 -15.36 -12.15 -4.42
CA LEU A 96 -15.16 -12.66 -3.06
C LEU A 96 -13.71 -12.63 -2.58
N ARG A 97 -12.72 -12.78 -3.48
CA ARG A 97 -11.30 -12.94 -3.11
C ARG A 97 -10.60 -11.62 -2.76
N LYS A 98 -11.06 -10.47 -3.27
CA LYS A 98 -10.51 -9.14 -2.91
C LYS A 98 -10.76 -8.76 -1.45
N LYS A 99 -11.88 -9.23 -0.87
CA LYS A 99 -12.25 -8.93 0.53
C LYS A 99 -11.27 -9.46 1.57
N MET A 100 -10.47 -10.48 1.25
CA MET A 100 -9.65 -11.14 2.27
C MET A 100 -8.34 -10.41 2.61
N ILE A 101 -7.88 -9.47 1.78
CA ILE A 101 -6.63 -8.72 2.01
C ILE A 101 -6.88 -7.33 2.61
N ILE A 102 -7.99 -6.70 2.20
CA ILE A 102 -8.41 -5.38 2.68
C ILE A 102 -9.13 -5.59 4.03
N PRO A 103 -8.78 -4.87 5.11
CA PRO A 103 -9.55 -4.94 6.36
C PRO A 103 -10.96 -4.38 6.16
N ASP A 104 -11.96 -5.00 6.81
CA ASP A 104 -13.31 -4.45 6.83
C ASP A 104 -13.34 -3.08 7.54
N SER A 105 -14.08 -2.14 6.97
CA SER A 105 -14.26 -0.78 7.47
C SER A 105 -15.62 -0.25 7.03
N ASP A 106 -16.25 0.55 7.88
CA ASP A 106 -17.43 1.32 7.50
C ASP A 106 -17.09 2.31 6.36
N PRO A 107 -18.04 2.63 5.46
CA PRO A 107 -17.83 3.64 4.44
C PRO A 107 -17.61 5.02 5.10
N PRO A 108 -16.68 5.85 4.58
CA PRO A 108 -16.40 7.16 5.17
C PRO A 108 -17.64 8.06 5.08
N SER A 109 -17.89 8.84 6.13
CA SER A 109 -18.98 9.80 6.12
C SER A 109 -18.65 10.99 5.20
N VAL A 110 -19.68 11.71 4.75
CA VAL A 110 -19.50 12.98 4.03
C VAL A 110 -18.69 13.98 4.86
N GLN A 111 -18.80 13.92 6.20
CA GLN A 111 -18.04 14.79 7.09
C GLN A 111 -16.55 14.44 7.11
N ASP A 112 -16.17 13.17 7.11
CA ASP A 112 -14.76 12.75 7.05
C ASP A 112 -14.10 13.23 5.75
N VAL A 113 -14.83 13.09 4.64
CA VAL A 113 -14.41 13.57 3.31
C VAL A 113 -14.25 15.10 3.30
N ASN A 114 -15.18 15.84 3.90
CA ASN A 114 -15.09 17.31 4.01
C ASN A 114 -13.90 17.76 4.88
N ILE A 115 -13.61 17.06 5.99
CA ILE A 115 -12.44 17.36 6.83
C ILE A 115 -11.15 17.12 6.05
N LEU A 116 -11.08 16.04 5.26
CA LEU A 116 -9.92 15.75 4.40
C LEU A 116 -9.71 16.84 3.34
N TYR A 117 -10.76 17.31 2.67
CA TYR A 117 -10.66 18.45 1.73
C TYR A 117 -10.13 19.71 2.43
N GLN A 118 -10.70 20.07 3.59
CA GLN A 118 -10.23 21.25 4.35
C GLN A 118 -8.79 21.10 4.84
N PHE A 119 -8.33 19.88 5.14
CA PHE A 119 -6.94 19.61 5.50
C PHE A 119 -6.00 19.89 4.33
N PHE A 120 -6.33 19.42 3.11
CA PHE A 120 -5.56 19.76 1.92
C PHE A 120 -5.57 21.26 1.61
N ASP A 121 -6.72 21.94 1.73
CA ASP A 121 -6.87 23.36 1.37
C ASP A 121 -6.21 24.34 2.35
N ARG A 122 -5.90 23.92 3.57
CA ARG A 122 -5.17 24.72 4.56
C ARG A 122 -3.65 24.54 4.51
N SER A 123 -3.16 23.57 3.74
CA SER A 123 -1.73 23.22 3.67
C SER A 123 -1.08 23.81 2.43
N SER A 124 0.08 24.43 2.63
CA SER A 124 1.00 24.92 1.60
C SER A 124 2.29 24.10 1.53
N ASN A 125 2.60 23.34 2.60
CA ASN A 125 3.74 22.44 2.69
C ASN A 125 3.33 21.07 3.28
N LEU A 126 2.59 20.28 2.50
CA LEU A 126 2.08 18.97 2.91
C LEU A 126 3.14 17.88 2.75
N VAL A 127 3.38 17.13 3.82
CA VAL A 127 4.09 15.85 3.78
C VAL A 127 3.10 14.69 3.88
N VAL A 128 3.23 13.72 2.98
CA VAL A 128 2.45 12.46 3.01
C VAL A 128 3.36 11.29 3.40
N LEU A 129 2.91 10.46 4.33
CA LEU A 129 3.56 9.20 4.70
C LEU A 129 2.64 8.02 4.40
N THR A 130 3.13 7.06 3.60
CA THR A 130 2.38 5.85 3.28
C THR A 130 2.94 4.59 3.93
N GLY A 131 2.07 3.60 4.15
CA GLY A 131 2.42 2.25 4.58
C GLY A 131 1.64 1.17 3.83
N ALA A 132 1.90 -0.10 4.16
CA ALA A 132 1.48 -1.25 3.36
C ALA A 132 -0.05 -1.36 3.13
N GLY A 133 -0.86 -0.73 3.99
CA GLY A 133 -2.32 -0.67 3.82
C GLY A 133 -2.76 -0.09 2.48
N ILE A 134 -2.00 0.86 1.90
CA ILE A 134 -2.32 1.44 0.58
C ILE A 134 -2.17 0.45 -0.59
N SER A 135 -1.39 -0.62 -0.39
CA SER A 135 -1.10 -1.65 -1.41
C SER A 135 -2.01 -2.88 -1.31
N THR A 136 -2.87 -2.95 -0.28
CA THR A 136 -3.82 -4.07 -0.06
C THR A 136 -4.77 -4.28 -1.25
N GLU A 137 -5.37 -3.20 -1.76
CA GLU A 137 -6.21 -3.21 -2.97
C GLU A 137 -5.45 -3.65 -4.23
N CYS A 138 -4.12 -3.53 -4.23
CA CYS A 138 -3.23 -3.88 -5.33
C CYS A 138 -2.82 -5.37 -5.31
N GLY A 139 -3.29 -6.15 -4.33
CA GLY A 139 -2.99 -7.57 -4.15
C GLY A 139 -1.70 -7.85 -3.34
N ILE A 140 -1.08 -6.83 -2.78
CA ILE A 140 0.05 -6.95 -1.84
C ILE A 140 -0.52 -6.78 -0.43
N PRO A 141 -0.49 -7.80 0.45
CA PRO A 141 -1.05 -7.67 1.79
C PRO A 141 -0.25 -6.72 2.66
N ASP A 142 -0.82 -6.34 3.81
CA ASP A 142 -0.09 -5.66 4.88
C ASP A 142 0.44 -6.63 5.94
N TYR A 143 1.08 -6.09 6.98
CA TYR A 143 1.63 -6.87 8.08
C TYR A 143 0.65 -7.16 9.23
N ARG A 144 -0.36 -6.33 9.46
CA ARG A 144 -1.00 -6.15 10.80
C ARG A 144 -2.53 -6.08 10.82
N SER A 145 -3.20 -5.99 9.67
CA SER A 145 -4.66 -6.17 9.61
C SER A 145 -5.05 -7.58 10.08
N PRO A 146 -6.34 -7.86 10.38
CA PRO A 146 -6.78 -9.18 10.82
C PRO A 146 -6.37 -10.34 9.89
N ASN A 147 -6.26 -10.06 8.58
CA ASN A 147 -5.77 -11.00 7.55
C ASN A 147 -4.34 -10.68 7.05
N GLY A 148 -3.64 -9.75 7.70
CA GLY A 148 -2.26 -9.35 7.39
C GLY A 148 -1.24 -10.42 7.81
N ALA A 149 0.01 -10.26 7.38
CA ALA A 149 1.03 -11.31 7.51
C ALA A 149 1.15 -11.91 8.93
N TYR A 150 1.15 -11.07 9.98
CA TYR A 150 1.35 -11.53 11.36
C TYR A 150 0.21 -12.36 11.94
N SER A 151 -1.03 -12.28 11.40
CA SER A 151 -2.12 -13.14 11.91
C SER A 151 -1.93 -14.62 11.57
N THR A 152 -1.04 -14.93 10.63
CA THR A 152 -0.60 -16.30 10.31
C THR A 152 0.60 -16.78 11.14
N GLY A 153 1.00 -16.06 12.19
CA GLY A 153 2.18 -16.38 13.01
C GLY A 153 3.53 -16.08 12.34
N PHE A 154 3.51 -15.42 11.17
CA PHE A 154 4.70 -15.04 10.42
C PHE A 154 5.65 -14.16 11.24
N LYS A 155 6.93 -14.55 11.29
CA LYS A 155 8.02 -13.76 11.86
C LYS A 155 8.90 -13.24 10.72
N PRO A 156 9.05 -11.91 10.53
CA PRO A 156 10.00 -11.34 9.59
C PRO A 156 11.42 -11.83 9.88
N ILE A 157 12.23 -11.97 8.83
CA ILE A 157 13.67 -12.16 8.99
C ILE A 157 14.29 -10.90 9.60
N THR A 158 15.22 -11.09 10.54
CA THR A 158 16.01 -9.98 11.08
C THR A 158 17.30 -9.79 10.28
N HIS A 159 17.85 -8.58 10.29
CA HIS A 159 19.16 -8.32 9.70
C HIS A 159 20.22 -9.29 10.25
N GLN A 160 20.25 -9.49 11.56
CA GLN A 160 21.24 -10.31 12.25
C GLN A 160 21.08 -11.80 11.91
N GLU A 161 19.84 -12.30 11.76
CA GLU A 161 19.58 -13.67 11.26
C GLU A 161 20.08 -13.84 9.82
N PHE A 162 19.73 -12.90 8.92
CA PHE A 162 20.17 -12.92 7.52
C PHE A 162 21.69 -12.86 7.39
N MET A 163 22.37 -11.99 8.15
CA MET A 163 23.83 -11.85 8.08
C MET A 163 24.56 -13.07 8.66
N ARG A 164 24.06 -13.65 9.77
CA ARG A 164 24.76 -14.74 10.47
C ARG A 164 24.49 -16.14 9.93
N SER A 165 23.32 -16.39 9.32
CA SER A 165 22.92 -17.75 8.92
C SER A 165 22.75 -17.93 7.41
N ILE A 166 23.55 -18.82 6.82
CA ILE A 166 23.38 -19.22 5.42
C ILE A 166 22.03 -19.93 5.18
N ARG A 167 21.53 -20.72 6.15
CA ARG A 167 20.19 -21.33 6.11
C ARG A 167 19.12 -20.25 6.00
N ALA A 168 19.21 -19.19 6.81
CA ALA A 168 18.25 -18.09 6.78
C ALA A 168 18.30 -17.31 5.45
N ARG A 169 19.50 -17.13 4.85
CA ARG A 169 19.63 -16.54 3.51
C ARG A 169 19.04 -17.42 2.42
N ARG A 170 19.23 -18.75 2.47
CA ARG A 170 18.60 -19.69 1.51
C ARG A 170 17.08 -19.62 1.63
N ARG A 171 16.56 -19.73 2.85
CA ARG A 171 15.13 -19.56 3.18
C ARG A 171 14.58 -18.26 2.60
N TYR A 172 15.24 -17.13 2.87
CA TYR A 172 14.81 -15.82 2.36
C TYR A 172 14.82 -15.75 0.83
N TRP A 173 15.93 -16.12 0.19
CA TRP A 173 16.08 -15.94 -1.26
C TRP A 173 15.25 -16.93 -2.09
N ALA A 174 15.07 -18.17 -1.64
CA ALA A 174 14.17 -19.14 -2.28
C ALA A 174 12.72 -18.63 -2.25
N ARG A 175 12.28 -18.16 -1.08
CA ARG A 175 10.93 -17.61 -0.90
C ARG A 175 10.74 -16.30 -1.67
N SER A 176 11.70 -15.38 -1.61
CA SER A 176 11.69 -14.14 -2.42
C SER A 176 11.66 -14.41 -3.94
N TYR A 177 12.38 -15.43 -4.43
CA TYR A 177 12.35 -15.80 -5.85
C TYR A 177 10.94 -16.20 -6.29
N ALA A 178 10.26 -17.06 -5.52
CA ALA A 178 8.94 -17.56 -5.88
C ALA A 178 7.85 -16.47 -5.81
N GLY A 179 7.93 -15.55 -4.85
CA GLY A 179 6.98 -14.42 -4.76
C GLY A 179 7.21 -13.31 -5.79
N TRP A 180 8.43 -13.17 -6.33
CA TRP A 180 8.83 -12.09 -7.23
C TRP A 180 7.90 -11.87 -8.44
N ARG A 181 7.48 -12.96 -9.11
CA ARG A 181 6.61 -12.90 -10.31
C ARG A 181 5.30 -12.16 -10.05
N LYS A 182 4.61 -12.46 -8.94
CA LYS A 182 3.32 -11.83 -8.61
C LYS A 182 3.50 -10.49 -7.89
N PHE A 183 4.58 -10.31 -7.13
CA PHE A 183 4.90 -9.01 -6.54
C PHE A 183 5.12 -7.94 -7.63
N THR A 184 5.87 -8.26 -8.68
CA THR A 184 6.07 -7.35 -9.82
C THR A 184 4.81 -7.16 -10.67
N ALA A 185 3.95 -8.18 -10.78
CA ALA A 185 2.70 -8.10 -11.54
C ALA A 185 1.63 -7.17 -10.93
N ALA A 186 1.67 -6.91 -9.61
CA ALA A 186 0.78 -5.96 -8.94
C ALA A 186 0.81 -4.59 -9.64
N GLN A 187 -0.32 -3.89 -9.72
CA GLN A 187 -0.43 -2.57 -10.38
C GLN A 187 -0.85 -1.48 -9.37
N PRO A 188 -0.50 -0.21 -9.59
CA PRO A 188 -0.89 0.87 -8.67
C PRO A 188 -2.41 1.04 -8.60
N GLY A 189 -2.96 1.01 -7.38
CA GLY A 189 -4.37 1.26 -7.11
C GLY A 189 -4.78 2.74 -7.16
N ALA A 190 -6.08 3.00 -7.02
CA ALA A 190 -6.65 4.36 -7.12
C ALA A 190 -6.02 5.37 -6.14
N ALA A 191 -5.65 4.94 -4.94
CA ALA A 191 -4.98 5.78 -3.95
C ALA A 191 -3.60 6.27 -4.45
N HIS A 192 -2.79 5.40 -5.05
CA HIS A 192 -1.48 5.74 -5.63
C HIS A 192 -1.63 6.77 -6.78
N ILE A 193 -2.57 6.51 -7.70
CA ILE A 193 -2.84 7.39 -8.85
C ILE A 193 -3.35 8.78 -8.38
N SER A 194 -4.16 8.80 -7.32
CA SER A 194 -4.68 10.05 -6.73
C SER A 194 -3.56 10.86 -6.07
N LEU A 195 -2.66 10.21 -5.33
CA LEU A 195 -1.50 10.87 -4.71
C LEU A 195 -0.53 11.42 -5.76
N ALA A 196 -0.21 10.66 -6.80
CA ALA A 196 0.60 11.14 -7.93
C ALA A 196 -0.05 12.35 -8.64
N SER A 197 -1.38 12.37 -8.74
CA SER A 197 -2.12 13.52 -9.29
C SER A 197 -2.03 14.76 -8.39
N LEU A 198 -2.07 14.59 -7.07
CA LEU A 198 -1.95 15.68 -6.09
C LEU A 198 -0.51 16.23 -6.01
N GLU A 199 0.49 15.36 -6.03
CA GLU A 199 1.91 15.72 -6.10
C GLU A 199 2.22 16.51 -7.38
N LYS A 200 1.76 16.03 -8.54
CA LYS A 200 1.88 16.73 -9.82
C LYS A 200 1.14 18.09 -9.84
N ALA A 201 0.08 18.24 -9.04
CA ALA A 201 -0.64 19.50 -8.86
C ALA A 201 -0.01 20.42 -7.80
N GLY A 202 1.14 20.07 -7.22
CA GLY A 202 1.82 20.86 -6.18
C GLY A 202 1.07 20.89 -4.84
N ARG A 203 0.16 19.93 -4.59
CA ARG A 203 -0.61 19.80 -3.33
C ARG A 203 0.02 18.83 -2.34
N ILE A 204 1.05 18.10 -2.75
CA ILE A 204 1.93 17.30 -1.89
C ILE A 204 3.35 17.77 -2.18
N ASN A 205 4.06 18.24 -1.16
CA ASN A 205 5.39 18.84 -1.30
C ASN A 205 6.49 17.79 -1.08
N PHE A 206 6.22 16.76 -0.28
CA PHE A 206 7.11 15.62 -0.09
C PHE A 206 6.32 14.36 0.24
N MET A 207 6.77 13.21 -0.26
CA MET A 207 6.17 11.91 0.07
C MET A 207 7.24 10.97 0.64
N VAL A 208 6.90 10.30 1.74
CA VAL A 208 7.68 9.23 2.35
C VAL A 208 6.88 7.94 2.22
N THR A 209 7.51 6.85 1.81
CA THR A 209 6.88 5.52 1.83
C THR A 209 7.67 4.54 2.67
N GLN A 210 6.96 3.76 3.50
CA GLN A 210 7.52 2.58 4.17
C GLN A 210 7.52 1.35 3.26
N ASN A 211 6.84 1.42 2.12
CA ASN A 211 6.66 0.29 1.21
C ASN A 211 7.89 0.14 0.32
N VAL A 212 8.20 -1.10 0.00
CA VAL A 212 9.35 -1.50 -0.83
C VAL A 212 8.90 -1.88 -2.26
N ASP A 213 7.64 -1.60 -2.61
CA ASP A 213 6.88 -2.17 -3.74
C ASP A 213 6.95 -1.38 -5.06
N ARG A 214 7.47 -0.15 -5.01
CA ARG A 214 7.51 0.83 -6.13
C ARG A 214 6.16 1.12 -6.80
N LEU A 215 5.03 0.87 -6.16
CA LEU A 215 3.72 1.19 -6.74
C LEU A 215 3.51 2.72 -6.88
N HIS A 216 4.07 3.52 -5.98
CA HIS A 216 4.10 4.99 -6.13
C HIS A 216 4.90 5.46 -7.34
N HIS A 217 6.13 4.97 -7.52
CA HIS A 217 6.95 5.29 -8.71
C HIS A 217 6.22 4.91 -10.01
N ARG A 218 5.53 3.77 -10.00
CA ARG A 218 4.73 3.30 -11.14
C ARG A 218 3.42 4.07 -11.36
N ALA A 219 2.92 4.78 -10.34
CA ALA A 219 1.81 5.72 -10.48
C ALA A 219 2.24 7.12 -10.98
N GLY A 220 3.55 7.40 -11.00
CA GLY A 220 4.12 8.69 -11.41
C GLY A 220 4.54 9.61 -10.25
N SER A 221 4.52 9.12 -9.01
CA SER A 221 5.08 9.80 -7.82
C SER A 221 6.59 9.58 -7.68
N ASN A 222 7.28 10.39 -6.88
CA ASN A 222 8.70 10.15 -6.55
C ASN A 222 8.98 10.21 -5.03
N PRO A 223 8.45 9.26 -4.24
CA PRO A 223 8.62 9.27 -2.80
C PRO A 223 10.04 8.88 -2.35
N LEU A 224 10.38 9.29 -1.14
CA LEU A 224 11.50 8.74 -0.39
C LEU A 224 11.15 7.32 0.11
N GLU A 225 11.79 6.30 -0.47
CA GLU A 225 11.72 4.89 -0.05
C GLU A 225 12.42 4.70 1.34
N LEU A 226 11.71 4.97 2.45
CA LEU A 226 12.26 4.99 3.82
C LEU A 226 12.88 3.64 4.23
N HIS A 227 12.27 2.54 3.81
CA HIS A 227 12.79 1.19 4.03
C HIS A 227 13.51 0.61 2.80
N GLY A 228 13.78 1.44 1.78
CA GLY A 228 14.36 1.01 0.52
C GLY A 228 13.39 0.21 -0.34
N THR A 229 13.91 -0.75 -1.11
CA THR A 229 13.22 -1.32 -2.27
C THR A 229 13.63 -2.77 -2.52
N VAL A 230 12.69 -3.63 -2.92
CA VAL A 230 13.04 -5.00 -3.33
C VAL A 230 13.61 -5.08 -4.75
N TYR A 231 13.55 -3.99 -5.51
CA TYR A 231 13.97 -3.94 -6.93
C TYR A 231 15.49 -3.80 -7.12
N ASN A 232 16.24 -3.58 -6.04
CA ASN A 232 17.70 -3.51 -6.02
C ASN A 232 18.27 -4.58 -5.08
N VAL A 233 19.45 -5.10 -5.39
CA VAL A 233 20.23 -6.02 -4.56
C VAL A 233 21.62 -5.43 -4.38
N ASN A 234 22.09 -5.37 -3.14
CA ASN A 234 23.34 -4.73 -2.75
C ASN A 234 24.27 -5.73 -2.06
N CYS A 235 25.57 -5.64 -2.35
CA CYS A 235 26.61 -6.35 -1.61
C CYS A 235 26.88 -5.66 -0.27
N THR A 236 26.81 -6.42 0.81
CA THR A 236 27.04 -5.93 2.18
C THR A 236 28.51 -5.60 2.48
N ASN A 237 29.44 -6.03 1.62
CA ASN A 237 30.88 -5.86 1.82
C ASN A 237 31.46 -4.72 0.98
N CYS A 238 31.17 -4.69 -0.32
CA CYS A 238 31.76 -3.71 -1.25
C CYS A 238 30.76 -2.66 -1.79
N GLY A 239 29.49 -2.70 -1.37
CA GLY A 239 28.45 -1.77 -1.84
C GLY A 239 28.03 -1.94 -3.30
N PHE A 240 28.54 -2.93 -4.03
CA PHE A 240 28.10 -3.22 -5.40
C PHE A 240 26.59 -3.45 -5.47
N SER A 241 25.91 -2.74 -6.37
CA SER A 241 24.47 -2.83 -6.59
C SER A 241 24.16 -3.42 -7.96
N LEU A 242 23.13 -4.26 -8.02
CA LEU A 242 22.53 -4.79 -9.25
C LEU A 242 21.00 -4.79 -9.15
N SER A 243 20.32 -4.77 -10.31
CA SER A 243 18.86 -4.87 -10.31
C SER A 243 18.40 -6.25 -9.83
N ARG A 244 17.22 -6.29 -9.19
CA ARG A 244 16.61 -7.52 -8.73
C ARG A 244 16.25 -8.49 -9.85
N SER A 245 16.03 -7.98 -11.07
CA SER A 245 15.82 -8.80 -12.27
C SER A 245 17.09 -9.58 -12.64
N VAL A 246 18.24 -8.92 -12.76
CA VAL A 246 19.53 -9.58 -13.05
C VAL A 246 19.87 -10.61 -11.95
N PHE A 247 19.63 -10.26 -10.68
CA PHE A 247 19.82 -11.22 -9.59
C PHE A 247 18.82 -12.39 -9.65
N GLN A 248 17.57 -12.16 -10.05
CA GLN A 248 16.57 -13.24 -10.27
C GLN A 248 17.04 -14.21 -11.36
N ASP A 249 17.58 -13.70 -12.46
CA ASP A 249 18.11 -14.53 -13.56
C ASP A 249 19.34 -15.34 -13.12
N GLN A 250 20.22 -14.76 -12.30
CA GLN A 250 21.35 -15.48 -11.68
C GLN A 250 20.87 -16.60 -10.74
N VAL A 251 19.88 -16.33 -9.89
CA VAL A 251 19.25 -17.37 -9.03
C VAL A 251 18.63 -18.46 -9.90
N LYS A 252 17.91 -18.11 -10.99
CA LYS A 252 17.35 -19.09 -11.92
C LYS A 252 18.42 -19.96 -12.56
N ALA A 253 19.52 -19.37 -13.01
CA ALA A 253 20.62 -20.05 -13.68
C ALA A 253 21.32 -21.08 -12.77
N HIS A 254 21.48 -20.76 -11.47
CA HIS A 254 22.04 -21.69 -10.48
C HIS A 254 21.05 -22.77 -10.02
N ASN A 255 19.74 -22.51 -10.08
CA ASN A 255 18.70 -23.37 -9.49
C ASN A 255 17.73 -23.95 -10.54
N LYS A 256 18.21 -24.31 -11.74
CA LYS A 256 17.37 -24.61 -12.93
C LYS A 256 16.19 -25.56 -12.66
N LYS A 257 16.41 -26.71 -12.01
CA LYS A 257 15.36 -27.70 -11.69
C LYS A 257 14.30 -27.11 -10.77
N TRP A 258 14.73 -26.49 -9.69
CA TRP A 258 13.88 -25.87 -8.68
C TRP A 258 13.10 -24.67 -9.26
N ALA A 259 13.74 -23.82 -10.06
CA ALA A 259 13.11 -22.70 -10.75
C ALA A 259 12.05 -23.16 -11.75
N ALA A 260 12.31 -24.22 -12.52
CA ALA A 260 11.34 -24.82 -13.42
C ALA A 260 10.12 -25.37 -12.66
N ALA A 261 10.34 -26.05 -11.52
CA ALA A 261 9.26 -26.53 -10.67
C ALA A 261 8.38 -25.38 -10.18
N ILE A 262 8.97 -24.33 -9.58
CA ILE A 262 8.25 -23.13 -9.12
C ILE A 262 7.52 -22.40 -10.26
N GLU A 263 8.09 -22.36 -11.46
CA GLU A 263 7.47 -21.69 -12.62
C GLU A 263 6.34 -22.49 -13.26
N SER A 264 6.38 -23.82 -13.12
CA SER A 264 5.35 -24.77 -13.60
C SER A 264 4.13 -24.91 -12.67
N LEU A 265 4.18 -24.37 -11.46
CA LEU A 265 3.05 -24.38 -10.53
C LEU A 265 1.93 -23.49 -11.09
N ASP A 266 0.81 -24.11 -11.45
CA ASP A 266 -0.30 -23.45 -12.12
C ASP A 266 -1.04 -22.52 -11.15
N TYR A 267 -0.92 -21.22 -11.38
CA TYR A 267 -1.15 -20.19 -10.37
C TYR A 267 -2.61 -20.06 -9.90
N ASP A 268 -3.57 -20.38 -10.77
CA ASP A 268 -5.01 -20.28 -10.46
C ASP A 268 -5.60 -21.53 -9.77
N SER A 269 -4.81 -22.61 -9.66
CA SER A 269 -5.21 -23.90 -9.07
C SER A 269 -5.22 -23.88 -7.53
N VAL A 270 -6.10 -23.04 -6.97
CA VAL A 270 -6.35 -22.97 -5.52
C VAL A 270 -7.14 -24.20 -5.05
N SER A 271 -6.41 -25.30 -4.85
CA SER A 271 -6.82 -26.37 -3.93
C SER A 271 -6.13 -26.16 -2.59
N ASP A 272 -6.70 -26.66 -1.49
CA ASP A 272 -6.05 -26.61 -0.16
C ASP A 272 -4.74 -27.44 -0.05
N LYS A 273 -4.31 -28.06 -1.16
CA LYS A 273 -3.03 -28.74 -1.33
C LYS A 273 -1.99 -27.92 -2.13
N SER A 274 -2.32 -26.70 -2.56
CA SER A 274 -1.33 -25.80 -3.14
C SER A 274 -0.29 -25.42 -2.08
N PHE A 275 1.00 -25.60 -2.39
CA PHE A 275 2.11 -25.07 -1.58
C PHE A 275 1.81 -23.62 -1.18
N GLY A 276 2.08 -23.26 0.09
CA GLY A 276 1.55 -22.08 0.79
C GLY A 276 1.94 -20.69 0.24
N MET A 277 1.68 -20.41 -1.03
CA MET A 277 2.08 -19.21 -1.77
C MET A 277 1.23 -17.96 -1.43
N LYS A 278 0.98 -17.73 -0.14
CA LYS A 278 0.54 -16.42 0.37
C LYS A 278 1.73 -15.47 0.33
N ILE A 279 1.68 -14.49 -0.57
CA ILE A 279 2.67 -13.41 -0.64
C ILE A 279 2.62 -12.55 0.62
N ARG A 280 3.78 -12.02 1.01
CA ARG A 280 3.96 -11.08 2.12
C ARG A 280 4.26 -9.66 1.56
N PRO A 281 4.23 -8.60 2.39
CA PRO A 281 4.32 -7.21 1.91
C PRO A 281 5.66 -6.83 1.28
N ASP A 282 6.68 -7.67 1.44
CA ASP A 282 8.04 -7.58 0.90
C ASP A 282 8.31 -8.60 -0.24
N GLY A 283 7.27 -9.29 -0.72
CA GLY A 283 7.38 -10.27 -1.80
C GLY A 283 7.87 -11.67 -1.38
N ASP A 284 8.02 -11.93 -0.07
CA ASP A 284 8.25 -13.26 0.49
C ASP A 284 7.00 -14.19 0.30
N VAL A 285 7.17 -15.51 0.22
CA VAL A 285 6.06 -16.54 0.18
C VAL A 285 6.41 -17.75 1.04
N GLU A 286 5.45 -18.57 1.46
CA GLU A 286 5.77 -19.81 2.18
C GLU A 286 6.12 -20.96 1.23
N ILE A 287 7.17 -21.71 1.55
CA ILE A 287 7.66 -22.89 0.81
C ILE A 287 8.13 -23.93 1.84
N ASP A 288 7.83 -25.20 1.62
CA ASP A 288 8.31 -26.33 2.43
C ASP A 288 9.84 -26.28 2.57
N GLU A 289 10.34 -26.51 3.78
CA GLU A 289 11.77 -26.48 4.12
C GLU A 289 12.59 -27.49 3.29
N LYS A 290 12.02 -28.67 3.02
CA LYS A 290 12.64 -29.74 2.22
C LYS A 290 12.95 -29.31 0.78
N PHE A 291 12.29 -28.26 0.26
CA PHE A 291 12.48 -27.80 -1.11
C PHE A 291 13.65 -26.83 -1.31
N TRP A 292 14.24 -26.28 -0.24
CA TRP A 292 15.33 -25.28 -0.37
C TRP A 292 16.52 -25.50 0.56
N GLU A 293 16.45 -26.42 1.51
CA GLU A 293 17.50 -26.64 2.51
C GLU A 293 18.84 -27.10 1.89
N GLU A 294 18.79 -28.09 0.99
CA GLU A 294 19.97 -28.78 0.45
C GLU A 294 20.40 -28.28 -0.94
N GLU A 295 19.47 -28.03 -1.87
CA GLU A 295 19.80 -27.71 -3.27
C GLU A 295 19.79 -26.21 -3.64
N PHE A 296 19.37 -25.30 -2.76
CA PHE A 296 19.22 -23.87 -3.13
C PHE A 296 20.54 -23.08 -3.06
N HIS A 297 21.01 -22.65 -4.22
CA HIS A 297 22.26 -21.92 -4.43
C HIS A 297 22.02 -20.41 -4.60
N ILE A 298 22.63 -19.60 -3.73
CA ILE A 298 22.53 -18.13 -3.77
C ILE A 298 23.75 -17.59 -4.53
N PRO A 299 23.60 -16.71 -5.54
CA PRO A 299 24.74 -16.02 -6.15
C PRO A 299 25.54 -15.20 -5.12
N SER A 300 26.87 -15.25 -5.21
CA SER A 300 27.78 -14.37 -4.46
C SER A 300 27.94 -13.01 -5.17
N CYS A 301 28.56 -12.02 -4.51
CA CYS A 301 28.88 -10.76 -5.17
C CYS A 301 30.02 -10.94 -6.19
N GLN A 302 29.73 -10.71 -7.47
CA GLN A 302 30.68 -10.75 -8.60
C GLN A 302 31.90 -9.79 -8.52
N ARG A 303 32.08 -9.03 -7.43
CA ARG A 303 33.25 -8.17 -7.18
C ARG A 303 34.12 -8.57 -5.99
N CYS A 304 33.60 -9.35 -5.04
CA CYS A 304 34.32 -9.67 -3.79
C CYS A 304 33.80 -10.92 -3.06
N ASP A 305 32.91 -11.69 -3.68
CA ASP A 305 32.19 -12.84 -3.12
C ASP A 305 31.38 -12.60 -1.83
N GLY A 306 31.28 -11.34 -1.39
CA GLY A 306 30.48 -10.92 -0.24
C GLY A 306 28.98 -11.19 -0.40
N ILE A 307 28.26 -11.15 0.73
CA ILE A 307 26.83 -11.45 0.80
C ILE A 307 26.03 -10.42 -0.01
N LEU A 308 25.10 -10.92 -0.83
CA LEU A 308 24.08 -10.12 -1.51
C LEU A 308 22.78 -10.09 -0.67
N LYS A 309 22.30 -8.88 -0.36
CA LYS A 309 21.05 -8.60 0.37
C LYS A 309 20.15 -7.71 -0.51
N PRO A 310 18.82 -7.83 -0.49
CA PRO A 310 17.97 -6.79 -1.08
C PRO A 310 18.27 -5.41 -0.42
N ASP A 311 18.03 -4.32 -1.15
CA ASP A 311 18.10 -2.94 -0.61
C ASP A 311 16.89 -2.61 0.28
N VAL A 312 16.53 -3.53 1.18
CA VAL A 312 15.45 -3.40 2.14
C VAL A 312 16.01 -3.32 3.56
N VAL A 313 15.52 -2.36 4.35
CA VAL A 313 15.81 -2.24 5.78
C VAL A 313 15.04 -3.35 6.52
N PHE A 314 15.75 -4.39 6.96
CA PHE A 314 15.15 -5.49 7.72
C PHE A 314 14.89 -5.11 9.18
N PHE A 315 14.14 -5.95 9.91
CA PHE A 315 13.99 -5.77 11.35
C PHE A 315 15.34 -5.94 12.05
N GLY A 316 15.68 -5.00 12.93
CA GLY A 316 17.01 -4.92 13.55
C GLY A 316 18.09 -4.28 12.67
N ASP A 317 17.75 -3.81 11.47
CA ASP A 317 18.61 -2.97 10.62
C ASP A 317 18.41 -1.48 10.91
N ASN A 318 19.32 -0.63 10.43
CA ASN A 318 19.20 0.82 10.51
C ASN A 318 18.71 1.40 9.18
N VAL A 319 17.76 2.34 9.24
CA VAL A 319 17.47 3.20 8.07
C VAL A 319 18.72 4.04 7.78
N PRO A 320 19.22 4.07 6.52
CA PRO A 320 20.38 4.89 6.14
C PRO A 320 20.21 6.36 6.56
N LYS A 321 21.30 6.95 7.06
CA LYS A 321 21.27 8.25 7.75
C LYS A 321 20.77 9.38 6.84
N ASP A 322 21.21 9.41 5.60
CA ASP A 322 20.74 10.31 4.54
C ASP A 322 19.22 10.25 4.36
N ARG A 323 18.64 9.04 4.27
CA ARG A 323 17.19 8.83 4.15
C ARG A 323 16.46 9.27 5.42
N ALA A 324 17.01 8.93 6.59
CA ALA A 324 16.42 9.27 7.88
C ALA A 324 16.41 10.79 8.15
N ASP A 325 17.53 11.47 7.89
CA ASP A 325 17.68 12.92 8.03
C ASP A 325 16.77 13.66 7.03
N THR A 326 16.73 13.22 5.76
CA THR A 326 15.84 13.80 4.73
C THR A 326 14.37 13.70 5.12
N ALA A 327 13.92 12.51 5.57
CA ALA A 327 12.55 12.31 6.03
C ALA A 327 12.19 13.19 7.23
N MET A 328 13.13 13.31 8.18
CA MET A 328 12.97 14.11 9.40
C MET A 328 12.93 15.61 9.07
N GLU A 329 13.75 16.09 8.16
CA GLU A 329 13.78 17.51 7.79
C GLU A 329 12.53 17.94 7.01
N ALA A 330 12.03 17.08 6.11
CA ALA A 330 10.73 17.28 5.47
C ALA A 330 9.60 17.35 6.51
N ALA A 331 9.57 16.40 7.46
CA ALA A 331 8.59 16.37 8.54
C ALA A 331 8.61 17.63 9.42
N LYS A 332 9.79 18.13 9.80
CA LYS A 332 9.95 19.35 10.61
C LYS A 332 9.49 20.63 9.91
N ARG A 333 9.62 20.70 8.58
CA ARG A 333 9.28 21.88 7.78
C ARG A 333 7.82 21.93 7.34
N CYS A 334 7.07 20.84 7.47
CA CYS A 334 5.69 20.75 7.01
C CYS A 334 4.74 21.62 7.85
N ASP A 335 3.69 22.16 7.23
CA ASP A 335 2.56 22.77 7.96
C ASP A 335 1.48 21.70 8.30
N ALA A 336 1.41 20.66 7.48
CA ALA A 336 0.52 19.52 7.64
C ALA A 336 1.22 18.19 7.31
N PHE A 337 0.82 17.13 8.02
CA PHE A 337 1.35 15.79 7.84
C PHE A 337 0.21 14.78 7.77
N LEU A 338 0.11 14.04 6.66
CA LEU A 338 -0.95 13.06 6.39
C LEU A 338 -0.38 11.65 6.39
N VAL A 339 -1.01 10.74 7.13
CA VAL A 339 -0.62 9.32 7.20
C VAL A 339 -1.69 8.44 6.53
N LEU A 340 -1.29 7.62 5.57
CA LEU A 340 -2.17 6.72 4.80
C LEU A 340 -1.69 5.28 4.86
N GLY A 341 -2.57 4.35 5.21
CA GLY A 341 -2.28 2.91 5.18
C GLY A 341 -1.15 2.45 6.12
N SER A 342 -0.84 3.19 7.18
CA SER A 342 0.17 2.80 8.18
C SER A 342 -0.40 2.78 9.59
N SER A 343 -0.10 1.71 10.32
CA SER A 343 -0.34 1.60 11.77
C SER A 343 0.65 2.41 12.62
N LEU A 344 1.72 2.94 12.02
CA LEU A 344 2.82 3.66 12.68
C LEU A 344 3.49 2.90 13.84
N MET A 345 3.34 1.56 13.92
CA MET A 345 3.97 0.75 14.98
C MET A 345 5.49 0.54 14.79
N THR A 346 6.09 1.10 13.74
CA THR A 346 7.53 1.09 13.47
C THR A 346 8.15 2.43 13.86
N MET A 347 9.13 2.40 14.76
CA MET A 347 9.80 3.63 15.26
C MET A 347 10.42 4.47 14.14
N SER A 348 10.83 3.86 13.03
CA SER A 348 11.36 4.54 11.84
C SER A 348 10.39 5.58 11.26
N ALA A 349 9.08 5.29 11.28
CA ALA A 349 8.01 6.13 10.78
C ALA A 349 7.32 6.93 11.90
N PHE A 350 7.10 6.34 13.07
CA PHE A 350 6.44 7.01 14.20
C PHE A 350 7.18 8.28 14.65
N ARG A 351 8.51 8.26 14.62
CA ARG A 351 9.34 9.43 14.95
C ARG A 351 9.20 10.62 14.00
N LEU A 352 8.57 10.44 12.83
CA LEU A 352 8.35 11.53 11.85
C LEU A 352 7.10 12.35 12.16
N ILE A 353 6.26 11.91 13.11
CA ILE A 353 5.00 12.58 13.49
C ILE A 353 4.95 12.99 14.98
N ARG A 354 6.12 12.96 15.64
CA ARG A 354 6.32 13.35 17.04
C ARG A 354 7.15 14.61 17.13
#